data_AF-A0AAV4GA77-F1
#
_entry.id   AF-A0AAV4GA77-F1
#
_cell.length_a   1.000
_cell.length_b   1.000
_cell.length_c   1.000
_cell.angle_alpha   90.00
_cell.angle_beta   90.00
_cell.angle_gamma   90.00
#
_symmetry.space_group_name_H-M   'P 1'
#
loop_
_entity.id
_entity.type
_entity.pdbx_description
1 polymer ?
#
loop_
_entity_poly.entity_id
_entity_poly.type
_entity_poly.pdbx_seq_one_letter_code
_entity_poly.pdbx_strand_id
1 'polypeptide(L)'
;MLKYRVVHSIEHQKADWVGIHEKICDKLAFLRQQIPFLPSREEREKRQKQISIKKIELIEMTRTLAQKMLFEGKHEQSVPAAMQSLRYAIDVYGVATIELVPSYLILGEASIGLGKLAQAEEYLAKADWTVLKTPDCSRAIKSKLYRNLGLLNAAKGEFQGALTCFADDIYHASEEFGTDDIRTAGGYFHMANVFFRQGKMDVADSLYRQVIDIWHEHLADVIKARTPSEEEEALNRTRVLGPVKGMFEDISSGMDEAQEAEAIQILNSIHDIREHQTNRRPEDLAQTCHALAMLYFVFHDIKRAKEYGRKAIVASDEVKDDDFSKSLVEFMKLCEKQGAQI
;
A
#
# COMPACT_ATOMS: atom_id res chain seq x y z
N MET A 1 29.50 25.71 0.61
CA MET A 1 29.98 24.43 0.02
C MET A 1 30.32 23.47 1.15
N LEU A 2 29.39 22.62 1.56
CA LEU A 2 29.67 21.49 2.44
C LEU A 2 29.28 20.23 1.64
N LYS A 3 30.30 19.57 1.09
CA LYS A 3 30.15 18.27 0.42
C LYS A 3 30.04 17.21 1.52
N TYR A 4 28.82 16.78 1.84
CA TYR A 4 28.63 15.52 2.56
C TYR A 4 29.05 14.38 1.63
N ARG A 5 30.29 13.92 1.78
CA ARG A 5 30.80 12.72 1.12
C ARG A 5 30.41 11.54 1.99
N VAL A 6 29.21 11.01 1.78
CA VAL A 6 28.85 9.72 2.36
C VAL A 6 29.54 8.66 1.51
N VAL A 7 30.62 8.08 2.05
CA VAL A 7 31.35 6.99 1.41
C VAL A 7 30.47 5.74 1.44
N HIS A 8 29.74 5.49 0.36
CA HIS A 8 29.04 4.22 0.12
C HIS A 8 29.95 3.32 -0.70
N SER A 9 30.11 2.06 -0.30
CA SER A 9 30.91 1.10 -1.05
C SER A 9 30.28 0.83 -2.43
N ILE A 10 31.12 0.61 -3.44
CA ILE A 10 30.72 0.37 -4.83
C ILE A 10 29.86 -0.90 -4.97
N GLU A 11 30.00 -1.83 -4.04
CA GLU A 11 29.20 -3.07 -3.95
C GLU A 11 27.77 -2.79 -3.48
N HIS A 12 27.58 -1.86 -2.54
CA HIS A 12 26.24 -1.41 -2.10
C HIS A 12 25.52 -0.69 -3.24
N GLN A 13 26.20 0.23 -3.94
CA GLN A 13 25.65 0.89 -5.14
C GLN A 13 25.26 -0.08 -6.27
N LYS A 14 25.94 -1.21 -6.40
CA LYS A 14 25.60 -2.25 -7.39
C LYS A 14 24.41 -3.10 -6.94
N ALA A 15 24.33 -3.49 -5.67
CA ALA A 15 23.18 -4.23 -5.14
C ALA A 15 21.91 -3.37 -5.12
N ASP A 16 22.03 -2.10 -4.71
CA ASP A 16 20.97 -1.07 -4.67
C ASP A 16 20.39 -0.75 -6.04
N TRP A 17 21.22 -0.81 -7.08
CA TRP A 17 20.81 -0.55 -8.45
C TRP A 17 20.03 -1.73 -9.02
N VAL A 18 20.45 -2.98 -8.80
CA VAL A 18 19.90 -4.16 -9.48
C VAL A 18 18.38 -4.34 -9.25
N GLY A 19 17.87 -4.10 -8.04
CA GLY A 19 16.45 -4.34 -7.73
C GLY A 19 15.47 -3.32 -8.32
N ILE A 20 15.90 -2.07 -8.49
CA ILE A 20 15.04 -1.00 -9.02
C ILE A 20 15.34 -0.73 -10.49
N HIS A 21 16.59 -0.98 -10.92
CA HIS A 21 17.07 -0.68 -12.27
C HIS A 21 16.20 -1.30 -13.34
N GLU A 22 15.86 -2.58 -13.22
CA GLU A 22 15.00 -3.26 -14.21
C GLU A 22 13.68 -2.49 -14.42
N LYS A 23 13.06 -2.03 -13.33
CA LYS A 23 11.79 -1.31 -13.37
C LYS A 23 11.90 0.13 -13.88
N ILE A 24 13.05 0.79 -13.71
CA ILE A 24 13.22 2.21 -14.07
C ILE A 24 14.12 2.45 -15.29
N CYS A 25 14.80 1.42 -15.82
CA CYS A 25 15.85 1.55 -16.84
C CYS A 25 15.32 2.20 -18.12
N ASP A 26 14.18 1.73 -18.63
CA ASP A 26 13.60 2.22 -19.87
C ASP A 26 13.26 3.71 -19.80
N LYS A 27 12.71 4.14 -18.66
CA LYS A 27 12.39 5.55 -18.41
C LYS A 27 13.63 6.40 -18.20
N LEU A 28 14.67 5.85 -17.58
CA LEU A 28 15.95 6.53 -17.42
C LEU A 28 16.73 6.66 -18.74
N ALA A 29 16.55 5.74 -19.69
CA ALA A 29 17.25 5.77 -20.97
C ALA A 29 17.02 7.11 -21.69
N PHE A 30 15.76 7.59 -21.71
CA PHE A 30 15.41 8.89 -22.28
C PHE A 30 16.13 10.07 -21.60
N LEU A 31 16.26 10.03 -20.26
CA LEU A 31 16.91 11.09 -19.49
C LEU A 31 18.44 11.07 -19.60
N ARG A 32 19.03 9.93 -20.01
CA ARG A 32 20.47 9.74 -20.17
C ARG A 32 20.97 9.99 -21.60
N GLN A 33 20.06 10.16 -22.56
CA GLN A 33 20.42 10.45 -23.95
C GLN A 33 21.21 11.76 -24.07
N GLN A 34 22.22 11.77 -24.95
CA GLN A 34 22.90 13.02 -25.31
C GLN A 34 21.88 14.00 -25.90
N ILE A 35 21.96 15.25 -25.45
CA ILE A 35 21.05 16.30 -25.88
C ILE A 35 21.38 16.61 -27.36
N PRO A 36 20.45 16.41 -28.31
CA PRO A 36 20.67 16.80 -29.69
C PRO A 36 20.81 18.33 -29.80
N PHE A 37 21.43 18.82 -30.87
CA PHE A 37 21.46 20.26 -31.12
C PHE A 37 20.03 20.76 -31.37
N LEU A 38 19.52 21.61 -30.48
CA LEU A 38 18.18 22.22 -30.57
C LEU A 38 18.35 23.69 -30.98
N PRO A 39 18.21 24.06 -32.27
CA PRO A 39 18.43 25.41 -32.76
C PRO A 39 17.40 26.43 -32.25
N SER A 40 16.13 26.05 -32.15
CA SER A 40 15.05 26.97 -31.80
C SER A 40 14.78 27.00 -30.27
N ARG A 41 14.32 28.15 -29.77
CA ARG A 41 13.87 28.28 -28.38
C ARG A 41 12.68 27.35 -28.08
N GLU A 42 11.76 27.22 -29.03
CA GLU A 42 10.57 26.38 -28.90
C GLU A 42 10.91 24.90 -28.75
N GLU A 43 11.88 24.38 -29.52
CA GLU A 43 12.35 23.00 -29.37
C GLU A 43 13.00 22.74 -28.01
N ARG A 44 13.78 23.70 -27.48
CA ARG A 44 14.37 23.60 -26.14
C ARG A 44 13.30 23.56 -25.06
N GLU A 45 12.28 24.42 -25.16
CA GLU A 45 11.16 24.44 -24.22
C GLU A 45 10.33 23.15 -24.29
N LYS A 46 10.05 22.63 -25.50
CA LYS A 46 9.38 21.34 -25.70
C LYS A 46 10.16 20.19 -25.08
N ARG A 47 11.47 20.12 -25.31
CA ARG A 47 12.33 19.09 -24.71
C ARG A 47 12.37 19.20 -23.19
N GLN A 48 12.48 20.42 -22.65
CA GLN A 48 12.47 20.64 -21.20
C GLN A 48 11.16 20.16 -20.57
N LYS A 49 10.01 20.46 -21.20
CA LYS A 49 8.70 19.95 -20.76
C LYS A 49 8.65 18.41 -20.77
N GLN A 50 9.14 17.77 -21.83
CA GLN A 50 9.20 16.30 -21.89
C GLN A 50 10.09 15.71 -20.79
N ILE A 51 11.25 16.33 -20.52
CA ILE A 51 12.14 15.92 -19.43
C ILE A 51 11.42 16.04 -18.08
N SER A 52 10.74 17.17 -17.84
CA SER A 52 9.98 17.38 -16.60
C SER A 52 8.88 16.32 -16.43
N ILE A 53 8.08 16.05 -17.46
CA ILE A 53 7.04 15.01 -17.44
C ILE A 53 7.65 13.64 -17.10
N LYS A 54 8.76 13.27 -17.76
CA LYS A 54 9.42 11.98 -17.49
C LYS A 54 10.03 11.88 -16.09
N LYS A 55 10.51 12.99 -15.53
CA LYS A 55 10.94 13.04 -14.12
C LYS A 55 9.76 12.84 -13.18
N ILE A 56 8.61 13.46 -13.44
CA ILE A 56 7.38 13.30 -12.63
C ILE A 56 6.91 11.83 -12.65
N GLU A 57 6.83 11.21 -13.82
CA GLU A 57 6.51 9.78 -13.93
C GLU A 57 7.47 8.89 -13.14
N LEU A 58 8.78 9.21 -13.15
CA LEU A 58 9.79 8.47 -12.38
C LEU A 58 9.64 8.68 -10.87
N ILE A 59 9.28 9.89 -10.44
CA ILE A 59 9.03 10.21 -9.03
C ILE A 59 7.89 9.34 -8.50
N GLU A 60 6.77 9.27 -9.22
CA GLU A 60 5.60 8.47 -8.84
C GLU A 60 5.95 6.98 -8.80
N MET A 61 6.53 6.46 -9.87
CA MET A 61 6.95 5.05 -9.96
C MET A 61 7.90 4.63 -8.83
N THR A 62 8.92 5.46 -8.55
CA THR A 62 9.89 5.14 -7.49
C THR A 62 9.29 5.26 -6.09
N ARG A 63 8.26 6.09 -5.88
CA ARG A 63 7.50 6.13 -4.62
C ARG A 63 6.70 4.86 -4.42
N THR A 64 5.90 4.46 -5.41
CA THR A 64 5.07 3.25 -5.33
C THR A 64 5.95 2.01 -5.11
N LEU A 65 7.07 1.91 -5.82
CA LEU A 65 8.01 0.80 -5.63
C LEU A 65 8.62 0.78 -4.23
N ALA A 66 9.05 1.94 -3.72
CA ALA A 66 9.63 2.03 -2.38
C ALA A 66 8.58 1.69 -1.31
N GLN A 67 7.36 2.20 -1.43
CA GLN A 67 6.28 1.92 -0.49
C GLN A 67 5.90 0.43 -0.50
N LYS A 68 5.81 -0.19 -1.67
CA LYS A 68 5.63 -1.64 -1.79
C LYS A 68 6.71 -2.41 -1.04
N MET A 69 7.98 -2.06 -1.24
CA MET A 69 9.10 -2.70 -0.54
C MET A 69 9.02 -2.53 0.98
N LEU A 70 8.50 -1.41 1.49
CA LEU A 70 8.27 -1.22 2.93
C LEU A 70 7.23 -2.20 3.47
N PHE A 71 6.10 -2.36 2.79
CA PHE A 71 5.05 -3.30 3.19
C PHE A 71 5.51 -4.77 3.09
N GLU A 72 6.41 -5.08 2.15
CA GLU A 72 7.08 -6.37 2.06
C GLU A 72 8.17 -6.59 3.14
N GLY A 73 8.43 -5.61 4.01
CA GLY A 73 9.47 -5.65 5.05
C GLY A 73 10.90 -5.48 4.51
N LYS A 74 11.08 -5.17 3.23
CA LYS A 74 12.37 -4.98 2.56
C LYS A 74 12.89 -3.55 2.74
N HIS A 75 13.06 -3.13 4.00
CA HIS A 75 13.39 -1.75 4.35
C HIS A 75 14.68 -1.25 3.69
N GLU A 76 15.74 -2.07 3.67
CA GLU A 76 17.02 -1.71 3.03
C GLU A 76 16.85 -1.48 1.52
N GLN A 77 16.08 -2.34 0.84
CA GLN A 77 15.85 -2.24 -0.61
C GLN A 77 14.95 -1.06 -1.00
N SER A 78 14.11 -0.57 -0.08
CA SER A 78 13.24 0.59 -0.32
C SER A 78 14.01 1.90 -0.41
N VAL A 79 15.16 2.01 0.27
CA VAL A 79 15.91 3.26 0.43
C VAL A 79 16.39 3.84 -0.90
N PRO A 80 17.02 3.07 -1.82
CA PRO A 80 17.48 3.64 -3.09
C PRO A 80 16.34 4.18 -3.97
N ALA A 81 15.17 3.53 -3.96
CA ALA A 81 13.99 4.02 -4.70
C ALA A 81 13.48 5.32 -4.10
N ALA A 82 13.36 5.39 -2.77
CA ALA A 82 12.92 6.59 -2.06
C ALA A 82 13.90 7.76 -2.23
N MET A 83 15.22 7.50 -2.17
CA MET A 83 16.25 8.50 -2.42
C MET A 83 16.21 9.02 -3.86
N GLN A 84 15.99 8.13 -4.83
CA GLN A 84 15.86 8.51 -6.23
C GLN A 84 14.62 9.38 -6.48
N SER A 85 13.50 9.02 -5.86
CA SER A 85 12.28 9.82 -5.86
C SER A 85 12.55 11.23 -5.30
N LEU A 86 13.19 11.32 -4.14
CA LEU A 86 13.52 12.59 -3.51
C LEU A 86 14.42 13.46 -4.40
N ARG A 87 15.44 12.86 -5.02
CA ARG A 87 16.37 13.57 -5.91
C ARG A 87 15.64 14.19 -7.08
N TYR A 88 14.78 13.43 -7.77
CA TYR A 88 14.02 13.98 -8.89
C TYR A 88 12.96 14.98 -8.45
N ALA A 89 12.35 14.80 -7.27
CA ALA A 89 11.42 15.78 -6.72
C ALA A 89 12.11 17.13 -6.48
N ILE A 90 13.32 17.13 -5.90
CA ILE A 90 14.13 18.34 -5.73
C ILE A 90 14.47 18.98 -7.08
N ASP A 91 14.84 18.17 -8.09
CA ASP A 91 15.15 18.66 -9.43
C ASP A 91 13.96 19.34 -10.14
N VAL A 92 12.73 18.87 -9.90
CA VAL A 92 11.53 19.32 -10.60
C VAL A 92 10.85 20.46 -9.87
N TYR A 93 10.69 20.34 -8.55
CA TYR A 93 9.89 21.25 -7.73
C TYR A 93 10.74 22.23 -6.91
N GLY A 94 12.03 21.94 -6.74
CA GLY A 94 12.93 22.71 -5.88
C GLY A 94 12.99 22.15 -4.46
N VAL A 95 13.64 22.89 -3.55
CA VAL A 95 13.80 22.47 -2.16
C VAL A 95 12.63 22.94 -1.31
N ALA A 96 12.31 22.19 -0.25
CA ALA A 96 11.31 22.54 0.76
C ALA A 96 9.88 22.77 0.22
N THR A 97 9.49 22.04 -0.83
CA THR A 97 8.11 22.03 -1.34
C THR A 97 7.34 20.80 -0.88
N ILE A 98 6.01 20.89 -0.90
CA ILE A 98 5.13 19.81 -0.41
C ILE A 98 5.32 18.50 -1.19
N GLU A 99 5.73 18.60 -2.46
CA GLU A 99 5.99 17.46 -3.32
C GLU A 99 7.16 16.59 -2.84
N LEU A 100 8.01 17.06 -1.91
CA LEU A 100 9.12 16.28 -1.34
C LEU A 100 8.65 15.39 -0.18
N VAL A 101 7.53 15.75 0.47
CA VAL A 101 7.04 15.09 1.69
C VAL A 101 6.86 13.59 1.51
N PRO A 102 6.21 13.07 0.45
CA PRO A 102 6.04 11.63 0.29
C PRO A 102 7.37 10.85 0.29
N SER A 103 8.43 11.42 -0.29
CA SER A 103 9.74 10.79 -0.32
C SER A 103 10.43 10.83 1.06
N TYR A 104 10.24 11.90 1.84
CA TYR A 104 10.72 11.95 3.23
C TYR A 104 10.00 10.96 4.14
N LEU A 105 8.69 10.78 3.97
CA LEU A 105 7.91 9.83 4.76
C LEU A 105 8.39 8.39 4.52
N ILE A 106 8.55 7.98 3.26
CA ILE A 106 9.06 6.65 2.90
C ILE A 106 10.48 6.42 3.48
N LEU A 107 11.37 7.42 3.40
CA LEU A 107 12.71 7.32 3.99
C LEU A 107 12.68 7.25 5.53
N GLY A 108 11.74 7.98 6.15
CA GLY A 108 11.48 7.92 7.58
C GLY A 108 11.05 6.50 8.00
N GLU A 109 10.04 5.95 7.33
CA GLU A 109 9.53 4.59 7.57
C GLU A 109 10.61 3.53 7.37
N ALA A 110 11.38 3.61 6.28
CA ALA A 110 12.52 2.73 6.03
C ALA A 110 13.54 2.79 7.18
N SER A 111 13.84 4.00 7.65
CA SER A 111 14.78 4.20 8.74
C SER A 111 14.26 3.63 10.07
N ILE A 112 12.95 3.72 10.34
CA ILE A 112 12.30 3.07 11.50
C ILE A 112 12.47 1.54 11.40
N GLY A 113 12.13 0.94 10.25
CA GLY A 113 12.25 -0.50 10.02
C GLY A 113 13.69 -1.03 10.13
N LEU A 114 14.69 -0.18 9.84
CA LEU A 114 16.11 -0.48 10.02
C LEU A 114 16.64 -0.20 11.44
N GLY A 115 15.79 0.28 12.37
CA GLY A 115 16.19 0.67 13.72
C GLY A 115 17.03 1.96 13.79
N LYS A 116 17.15 2.71 12.69
CA LYS A 116 17.91 3.97 12.59
C LYS A 116 17.03 5.16 13.02
N LEU A 117 16.60 5.15 14.29
CA LEU A 117 15.57 6.09 14.78
C LEU A 117 15.98 7.56 14.67
N ALA A 118 17.25 7.90 14.90
CA ALA A 118 17.74 9.28 14.73
C ALA A 118 17.66 9.76 13.27
N GLN A 119 17.88 8.85 12.31
CA GLN A 119 17.74 9.16 10.89
C GLN A 119 16.26 9.31 10.50
N ALA A 120 15.39 8.47 11.07
CA ALA A 120 13.94 8.61 10.90
C ALA A 120 13.45 9.98 11.39
N GLU A 121 13.87 10.40 12.59
CA GLU A 121 13.55 11.73 13.13
C GLU A 121 13.95 12.86 12.19
N GLU A 122 15.15 12.80 11.59
CA GLU A 122 15.60 13.83 10.66
C GLU A 122 14.69 13.95 9.43
N TYR A 123 14.31 12.81 8.84
CA TYR A 123 13.41 12.80 7.68
C TYR A 123 12.00 13.26 8.04
N LEU A 124 11.45 12.78 9.16
CA LEU A 124 10.11 13.15 9.59
C LEU A 124 10.02 14.61 10.05
N ALA A 125 11.08 15.17 10.64
CA ALA A 125 11.14 16.61 10.95
C ALA A 125 11.13 17.48 9.69
N LYS A 126 11.78 17.04 8.61
CA LYS A 126 11.72 17.74 7.31
C LYS A 126 10.33 17.67 6.70
N ALA A 127 9.68 16.51 6.78
CA ALA A 127 8.30 16.34 6.33
C ALA A 127 7.33 17.24 7.11
N ASP A 128 7.39 17.18 8.44
CA ASP A 128 6.54 17.95 9.36
C ASP A 128 6.69 19.46 9.15
N TRP A 129 7.93 19.95 9.10
CA TRP A 129 8.20 21.38 8.83
C TRP A 129 7.64 21.86 7.49
N THR A 130 7.70 21.01 6.46
CA THR A 130 7.17 21.34 5.13
C THR A 130 5.64 21.37 5.14
N VAL A 131 4.99 20.41 5.83
CA VAL A 131 3.54 20.39 6.03
C VAL A 131 3.08 21.61 6.82
N LEU A 132 3.76 21.95 7.93
CA LEU A 132 3.44 23.11 8.77
C LEU A 132 3.50 24.42 7.98
N LYS A 133 4.44 24.55 7.05
CA LYS A 133 4.61 25.73 6.20
C LYS A 133 3.67 25.80 5.01
N THR A 134 2.87 24.77 4.78
CA THR A 134 1.94 24.68 3.64
C THR A 134 0.51 24.74 4.16
N PRO A 135 -0.13 25.93 4.19
CA PRO A 135 -1.45 26.12 4.80
C PRO A 135 -2.52 25.17 4.26
N ASP A 136 -2.49 24.93 2.95
CA ASP A 136 -3.46 24.11 2.21
C ASP A 136 -2.97 22.67 1.98
N CYS A 137 -2.12 22.15 2.88
CA CYS A 137 -1.68 20.76 2.81
C CYS A 137 -2.87 19.80 2.93
N SER A 138 -2.97 18.87 1.97
CA SER A 138 -4.06 17.90 1.88
C SER A 138 -4.12 16.99 3.11
N ARG A 139 -5.33 16.51 3.43
CA ARG A 139 -5.54 15.62 4.57
C ARG A 139 -4.85 14.27 4.35
N ALA A 140 -4.79 13.79 3.10
CA ALA A 140 -4.00 12.62 2.72
C ALA A 140 -2.51 12.71 3.12
N ILE A 141 -1.85 13.86 2.93
CA ILE A 141 -0.43 14.02 3.30
C ILE A 141 -0.29 14.10 4.83
N LYS A 142 -1.19 14.83 5.50
CA LYS A 142 -1.20 14.92 6.97
C LYS A 142 -1.39 13.55 7.62
N SER A 143 -2.33 12.74 7.13
CA SER A 143 -2.55 11.37 7.60
C SER A 143 -1.27 10.54 7.53
N LYS A 144 -0.60 10.49 6.37
CA LYS A 144 0.66 9.74 6.21
C LYS A 144 1.79 10.24 7.10
N LEU A 145 1.86 11.56 7.34
CA LEU A 145 2.83 12.14 8.27
C LEU A 145 2.58 11.65 9.70
N TYR A 146 1.36 11.78 10.20
CA TYR A 146 1.02 11.34 11.55
C TYR A 146 1.14 9.83 11.72
N ARG A 147 0.82 9.03 10.70
CA ARG A 147 1.09 7.59 10.69
C ARG A 147 2.57 7.31 10.97
N ASN A 148 3.46 7.99 10.25
CA ASN A 148 4.91 7.81 10.41
C ASN A 148 5.45 8.32 11.76
N LEU A 149 4.94 9.44 12.27
CA LEU A 149 5.27 9.92 13.61
C LEU A 149 4.80 8.93 14.69
N GLY A 150 3.61 8.34 14.50
CA GLY A 150 3.08 7.29 15.37
C GLY A 150 3.95 6.04 15.36
N LEU A 151 4.39 5.60 14.18
CA LEU A 151 5.33 4.48 14.03
C LEU A 151 6.67 4.76 14.73
N LEU A 152 7.21 5.98 14.59
CA LEU A 152 8.44 6.38 15.27
C LEU A 152 8.29 6.34 16.80
N ASN A 153 7.21 6.92 17.33
CA ASN A 153 6.92 6.91 18.76
C ASN A 153 6.74 5.48 19.28
N ALA A 154 6.03 4.62 18.54
CA ALA A 154 5.87 3.21 18.89
C ALA A 154 7.21 2.46 18.89
N ALA A 155 8.12 2.76 17.95
CA ALA A 155 9.46 2.17 17.88
C ALA A 155 10.36 2.61 19.05
N LYS A 156 10.15 3.82 19.58
CA LYS A 156 10.80 4.31 20.80
C LYS A 156 10.20 3.75 22.10
N GLY A 157 9.04 3.08 22.03
CA GLY A 157 8.28 2.63 23.19
C GLY A 157 7.39 3.73 23.81
N GLU A 158 7.25 4.88 23.16
CA GLU A 158 6.43 6.02 23.59
C GLU A 158 4.97 5.81 23.17
N PHE A 159 4.32 4.81 23.75
CA PHE A 159 3.00 4.36 23.27
C PHE A 159 1.90 5.42 23.34
N GLN A 160 1.92 6.31 24.34
CA GLN A 160 0.89 7.36 24.42
C GLN A 160 1.03 8.37 23.26
N GLY A 161 2.26 8.76 22.92
CA GLY A 161 2.54 9.61 21.77
C GLY A 161 2.18 8.91 20.46
N ALA A 162 2.43 7.60 20.37
CA ALA A 162 2.02 6.81 19.21
C ALA A 162 0.50 6.81 19.01
N LEU A 163 -0.28 6.58 20.07
CA LEU A 163 -1.74 6.57 20.02
C LEU A 163 -2.32 7.93 19.61
N THR A 164 -1.76 9.03 20.11
CA THR A 164 -2.18 10.38 19.69
C THR A 164 -1.93 10.58 18.19
N CYS A 165 -0.75 10.24 17.70
CA CYS A 165 -0.45 10.36 16.27
C CYS A 165 -1.32 9.44 15.39
N PHE A 166 -1.60 8.20 15.82
CA PHE A 166 -2.51 7.32 15.06
C PHE A 166 -3.96 7.82 15.08
N ALA A 167 -4.41 8.48 16.14
CA ALA A 167 -5.71 9.15 16.15
C ALA A 167 -5.78 10.30 15.13
N ASP A 168 -4.71 11.11 15.03
CA ASP A 168 -4.62 12.19 14.03
C ASP A 168 -4.54 11.64 12.59
N ASP A 169 -3.84 10.51 12.38
CA ASP A 169 -3.84 9.77 11.11
C ASP A 169 -5.27 9.36 10.72
N ILE A 170 -5.97 8.64 11.61
CA ILE A 170 -7.34 8.19 11.39
C ILE A 170 -8.27 9.37 11.11
N TYR A 171 -8.16 10.46 11.88
CA TYR A 171 -8.97 11.66 11.69
C TYR A 171 -8.81 12.25 10.29
N HIS A 172 -7.56 12.48 9.86
CA HIS A 172 -7.30 13.06 8.54
C HIS A 172 -7.62 12.11 7.39
N ALA A 173 -7.37 10.81 7.54
CA ALA A 173 -7.74 9.82 6.53
C ALA A 173 -9.27 9.72 6.40
N SER A 174 -9.99 9.76 7.53
CA SER A 174 -11.46 9.73 7.54
C SER A 174 -12.07 10.98 6.89
N GLU A 175 -11.49 12.16 7.12
CA GLU A 175 -11.95 13.40 6.46
C GLU A 175 -11.73 13.39 4.93
N GLU A 176 -10.67 12.72 4.46
CA GLU A 176 -10.33 12.67 3.02
C GLU A 176 -11.07 11.56 2.27
N PHE A 177 -11.14 10.37 2.86
CA PHE A 177 -11.54 9.13 2.17
C PHE A 177 -12.79 8.49 2.76
N GLY A 178 -13.12 8.79 4.02
CA GLY A 178 -14.17 8.12 4.78
C GLY A 178 -13.62 7.16 5.84
N THR A 179 -14.45 6.86 6.84
CA THR A 179 -14.09 6.02 7.99
C THR A 179 -13.84 4.57 7.62
N ASP A 180 -14.49 4.10 6.55
CA ASP A 180 -14.52 2.69 6.14
C ASP A 180 -13.76 2.47 4.82
N ASP A 181 -12.78 3.33 4.53
CA ASP A 181 -11.90 3.22 3.36
C ASP A 181 -10.59 2.51 3.71
N ILE A 182 -10.05 1.70 2.78
CA ILE A 182 -8.79 0.97 2.96
C ILE A 182 -7.60 1.90 3.31
N ARG A 183 -7.62 3.16 2.88
CA ARG A 183 -6.59 4.17 3.19
C ARG A 183 -6.64 4.62 4.65
N THR A 184 -7.81 4.51 5.29
CA THR A 184 -8.03 4.76 6.72
C THR A 184 -7.67 3.52 7.56
N ALA A 185 -7.87 2.31 7.02
CA ALA A 185 -7.61 1.04 7.71
C ALA A 185 -6.20 0.91 8.30
N GLY A 186 -5.16 1.43 7.63
CA GLY A 186 -3.79 1.40 8.13
C GLY A 186 -3.61 2.10 9.49
N GLY A 187 -4.35 3.19 9.75
CA GLY A 187 -4.31 3.90 11.03
C GLY A 187 -4.89 3.06 12.17
N TYR A 188 -6.07 2.45 11.94
CA TYR A 188 -6.68 1.52 12.91
C TYR A 188 -5.78 0.33 13.19
N PHE A 189 -5.14 -0.24 12.16
CA PHE A 189 -4.22 -1.37 12.31
C PHE A 189 -3.01 -1.02 13.20
N HIS A 190 -2.37 0.13 12.99
CA HIS A 190 -1.24 0.53 13.82
C HIS A 190 -1.66 0.87 15.24
N MET A 191 -2.82 1.51 15.43
CA MET A 191 -3.38 1.76 16.75
C MET A 191 -3.67 0.44 17.50
N ALA A 192 -4.23 -0.55 16.82
CA ALA A 192 -4.46 -1.89 17.34
C ALA A 192 -3.16 -2.57 17.78
N ASN A 193 -2.11 -2.48 16.97
CA ASN A 193 -0.78 -3.02 17.30
C ASN A 193 -0.18 -2.39 18.57
N VAL A 194 -0.42 -1.10 18.81
CA VAL A 194 0.02 -0.45 20.07
C VAL A 194 -0.75 -1.01 21.27
N PHE A 195 -2.09 -1.14 21.17
CA PHE A 195 -2.89 -1.74 22.25
C PHE A 195 -2.54 -3.21 22.50
N PHE A 196 -2.28 -3.97 21.44
CA PHE A 196 -1.78 -5.35 21.52
C PHE A 196 -0.46 -5.42 22.31
N ARG A 197 0.51 -4.55 21.99
CA ARG A 197 1.79 -4.46 22.74
C ARG A 197 1.61 -4.03 24.20
N GLN A 198 0.54 -3.33 24.53
CA GLN A 198 0.18 -2.96 25.91
C GLN A 198 -0.59 -4.08 26.65
N GLY A 199 -0.92 -5.20 25.98
CA GLY A 199 -1.75 -6.27 26.55
C GLY A 199 -3.24 -5.94 26.65
N LYS A 200 -3.70 -4.84 26.04
CA LYS A 200 -5.11 -4.41 26.01
C LYS A 200 -5.84 -5.06 24.84
N MET A 201 -6.03 -6.37 24.96
CA MET A 201 -6.47 -7.23 23.87
C MET A 201 -7.89 -6.94 23.40
N ASP A 202 -8.78 -6.58 24.34
CA ASP A 202 -10.15 -6.18 24.08
C ASP A 202 -10.26 -5.00 23.11
N VAL A 203 -9.43 -3.98 23.31
CA VAL A 203 -9.37 -2.80 22.44
C VAL A 203 -8.71 -3.14 21.11
N ALA A 204 -7.59 -3.89 21.15
CA ALA A 204 -6.87 -4.30 19.95
C ALA A 204 -7.76 -5.13 19.01
N ASP A 205 -8.49 -6.12 19.53
CA ASP A 205 -9.40 -6.96 18.75
C ASP A 205 -10.55 -6.16 18.13
N SER A 206 -11.05 -5.13 18.83
CA SER A 206 -12.08 -4.26 18.25
C SER A 206 -11.59 -3.47 17.05
N LEU A 207 -10.37 -2.96 17.12
CA LEU A 207 -9.75 -2.25 16.01
C LEU A 207 -9.36 -3.21 14.87
N TYR A 208 -8.84 -4.40 15.19
CA TYR A 208 -8.57 -5.41 14.16
C TYR A 208 -9.85 -5.87 13.46
N ARG A 209 -10.98 -6.00 14.16
CA ARG A 209 -12.29 -6.27 13.53
C ARG A 209 -12.64 -5.19 12.51
N GLN A 210 -12.57 -3.92 12.91
CA GLN A 210 -12.84 -2.81 11.99
C GLN A 210 -11.92 -2.82 10.76
N VAL A 211 -10.63 -3.13 10.93
CA VAL A 211 -9.71 -3.28 9.79
C VAL A 211 -10.14 -4.42 8.85
N ILE A 212 -10.52 -5.57 9.41
CA ILE A 212 -10.99 -6.71 8.62
C ILE A 212 -12.30 -6.39 7.92
N ASP A 213 -13.24 -5.71 8.57
CA ASP A 213 -14.53 -5.31 7.97
C ASP A 213 -14.30 -4.42 6.75
N ILE A 214 -13.45 -3.39 6.87
CA ILE A 214 -13.10 -2.48 5.76
C ILE A 214 -12.50 -3.23 4.57
N TRP A 215 -11.51 -4.09 4.82
CA TRP A 215 -10.88 -4.87 3.76
C TRP A 215 -11.83 -5.91 3.15
N HIS A 216 -12.68 -6.53 3.98
CA HIS A 216 -13.65 -7.52 3.54
C HIS A 216 -14.68 -6.90 2.59
N GLU A 217 -15.27 -5.76 2.96
CA GLU A 217 -16.23 -5.02 2.13
C GLU A 217 -15.60 -4.57 0.81
N HIS A 218 -14.40 -3.96 0.88
CA HIS A 218 -13.68 -3.52 -0.32
C HIS A 218 -13.40 -4.69 -1.28
N LEU A 219 -12.90 -5.83 -0.77
CA LEU A 219 -12.59 -7.00 -1.59
C LEU A 219 -13.86 -7.65 -2.17
N ALA A 220 -14.95 -7.69 -1.41
CA ALA A 220 -16.23 -8.18 -1.88
C ALA A 220 -16.75 -7.33 -3.05
N ASP A 221 -16.65 -6.01 -2.96
CA ASP A 221 -17.00 -5.08 -4.03
C ASP A 221 -16.11 -5.26 -5.27
N VAL A 222 -14.80 -5.41 -5.09
CA VAL A 222 -13.86 -5.68 -6.19
C VAL A 222 -14.19 -7.01 -6.88
N ILE A 223 -14.52 -8.07 -6.14
CA ILE A 223 -14.93 -9.35 -6.70
C ILE A 223 -16.23 -9.20 -7.46
N LYS A 224 -17.24 -8.59 -6.85
CA LYS A 224 -18.55 -8.36 -7.48
C LYS A 224 -18.44 -7.58 -8.78
N ALA A 225 -17.56 -6.57 -8.84
CA ALA A 225 -17.31 -5.82 -10.07
C ALA A 225 -16.60 -6.64 -11.16
N ARG A 226 -15.84 -7.69 -10.77
CA ARG A 226 -15.13 -8.59 -11.69
C ARG A 226 -15.96 -9.80 -12.14
N THR A 227 -16.98 -10.16 -11.38
CA THR A 227 -17.82 -11.33 -11.63
C THR A 227 -19.21 -10.89 -12.11
N PRO A 228 -19.48 -10.91 -13.42
CA PRO A 228 -20.79 -10.53 -13.93
C PRO A 228 -21.87 -11.46 -13.36
N SER A 229 -23.06 -10.91 -13.12
CA SER A 229 -24.19 -11.71 -12.63
C SER A 229 -24.60 -12.78 -13.66
N GLU A 230 -25.28 -13.85 -13.23
CA GLU A 230 -25.76 -14.89 -14.16
C GLU A 230 -26.68 -14.31 -15.26
N GLU A 231 -27.38 -13.22 -14.95
CA GLU A 231 -28.21 -12.45 -15.88
C GLU A 231 -27.37 -11.66 -16.90
N GLU A 232 -26.28 -11.04 -16.47
CA GLU A 232 -25.32 -10.34 -17.34
C GLU A 232 -24.55 -11.32 -18.24
N GLU A 233 -24.19 -12.49 -17.72
CA GLU A 233 -23.60 -13.58 -18.50
C GLU A 233 -24.59 -14.13 -19.54
N ALA A 234 -25.87 -14.26 -19.20
CA ALA A 234 -26.92 -14.70 -20.14
C ALA A 234 -27.16 -13.66 -21.26
N LEU A 235 -27.14 -12.37 -20.91
CA LEU A 235 -27.28 -11.26 -21.86
C LEU A 235 -26.05 -11.15 -22.77
N ASN A 236 -24.84 -11.32 -22.23
CA ASN A 236 -23.60 -11.35 -22.99
C ASN A 236 -23.53 -12.55 -23.95
N ARG A 237 -24.04 -13.73 -23.54
CA ARG A 237 -24.17 -14.91 -24.43
C ARG A 237 -25.15 -14.68 -25.59
N THR A 238 -26.11 -13.76 -25.45
CA THR A 238 -27.12 -13.48 -26.47
C THR A 238 -26.66 -12.42 -27.50
N ARG A 239 -25.63 -11.61 -27.18
CA ARG A 239 -25.04 -10.64 -28.12
C ARG A 239 -24.06 -11.34 -29.08
N VAL A 240 -24.53 -11.66 -30.29
CA VAL A 240 -23.70 -12.12 -31.41
C VAL A 240 -23.25 -10.91 -32.24
N LEU A 241 -21.92 -10.70 -32.36
CA LEU A 241 -21.14 -9.88 -33.33
C LEU A 241 -20.28 -8.74 -32.74
N GLY A 242 -18.96 -8.97 -32.75
CA GLY A 242 -17.89 -7.97 -32.68
C GLY A 242 -16.61 -8.59 -32.10
N PRO A 243 -15.42 -8.39 -32.70
CA PRO A 243 -14.18 -8.90 -32.11
C PRO A 243 -13.98 -8.21 -30.77
N VAL A 244 -13.96 -8.99 -29.69
CA VAL A 244 -13.62 -8.55 -28.33
C VAL A 244 -12.13 -8.25 -28.30
N LYS A 245 -11.75 -7.14 -28.94
CA LYS A 245 -10.39 -6.61 -28.94
C LYS A 245 -10.31 -5.62 -27.78
N GLY A 246 -9.79 -6.08 -26.64
CA GLY A 246 -9.22 -5.19 -25.62
C GLY A 246 -10.01 -4.95 -24.32
N MET A 247 -11.03 -5.74 -23.96
CA MET A 247 -11.72 -5.55 -22.65
C MET A 247 -11.06 -6.25 -21.45
N PHE A 248 -9.90 -6.87 -21.65
CA PHE A 248 -9.04 -7.38 -20.57
C PHE A 248 -7.75 -6.55 -20.43
N GLU A 249 -7.77 -5.28 -20.89
CA GLU A 249 -6.75 -4.31 -20.48
C GLU A 249 -7.16 -3.72 -19.12
N ASP A 250 -6.48 -4.18 -18.07
CA ASP A 250 -6.41 -3.58 -16.73
C ASP A 250 -7.73 -3.19 -16.06
N ILE A 251 -8.57 -4.18 -15.72
CA ILE A 251 -9.34 -4.07 -14.47
C ILE A 251 -8.36 -4.43 -13.33
N SER A 252 -7.37 -3.54 -13.13
CA SER A 252 -6.59 -3.47 -11.89
C SER A 252 -7.58 -3.61 -10.72
N SER A 253 -7.14 -4.22 -9.62
CA SER A 253 -7.87 -4.45 -8.38
C SER A 253 -8.49 -3.20 -7.74
N GLY A 254 -8.49 -2.05 -8.44
CA GLY A 254 -8.68 -0.71 -7.90
C GLY A 254 -7.47 -0.25 -7.09
N MET A 255 -6.52 -1.15 -6.82
CA MET A 255 -5.37 -0.97 -5.96
C MET A 255 -4.09 -0.86 -6.79
N ASP A 256 -3.19 0.01 -6.37
CA ASP A 256 -1.81 -0.01 -6.86
C ASP A 256 -0.98 -1.12 -6.20
N GLU A 257 0.20 -1.43 -6.76
CA GLU A 257 1.06 -2.50 -6.24
C GLU A 257 1.46 -2.31 -4.75
N ALA A 258 1.44 -1.07 -4.23
CA ALA A 258 1.76 -0.80 -2.83
C ALA A 258 0.57 -1.11 -1.92
N GLN A 259 -0.64 -0.73 -2.32
CA GLN A 259 -1.87 -1.09 -1.60
C GLN A 259 -2.08 -2.60 -1.55
N GLU A 260 -1.73 -3.32 -2.62
CA GLU A 260 -1.75 -4.78 -2.63
C GLU A 260 -0.79 -5.38 -1.59
N ALA A 261 0.43 -4.83 -1.48
CA ALA A 261 1.39 -5.27 -0.48
C ALA A 261 0.96 -4.92 0.96
N GLU A 262 0.32 -3.75 1.16
CA GLU A 262 -0.26 -3.35 2.45
C GLU A 262 -1.36 -4.32 2.89
N ALA A 263 -2.26 -4.69 1.98
CA ALA A 263 -3.34 -5.66 2.24
C ALA A 263 -2.78 -7.01 2.69
N ILE A 264 -1.76 -7.53 1.99
CA ILE A 264 -1.08 -8.77 2.35
C ILE A 264 -0.47 -8.65 3.74
N GLN A 265 0.25 -7.57 4.02
CA GLN A 265 0.91 -7.37 5.31
C GLN A 265 -0.11 -7.32 6.45
N ILE A 266 -1.14 -6.47 6.33
CA ILE A 266 -2.15 -6.24 7.36
C ILE A 266 -2.96 -7.51 7.61
N LEU A 267 -3.55 -8.11 6.57
CA LEU A 267 -4.45 -9.25 6.74
C LEU A 267 -3.72 -10.50 7.28
N ASN A 268 -2.50 -10.78 6.80
CA ASN A 268 -1.72 -11.89 7.36
C ASN A 268 -1.28 -11.59 8.81
N SER A 269 -0.90 -10.34 9.14
CA SER A 269 -0.54 -9.98 10.52
C SER A 269 -1.71 -10.20 11.50
N ILE A 270 -2.92 -9.80 11.10
CA ILE A 270 -4.12 -10.01 11.91
C ILE A 270 -4.45 -11.50 12.01
N HIS A 271 -4.32 -12.25 10.91
CA HIS A 271 -4.51 -13.70 10.91
C HIS A 271 -3.56 -14.40 11.88
N ASP A 272 -2.26 -14.10 11.81
CA ASP A 272 -1.24 -14.69 12.66
C ASP A 272 -1.53 -14.40 14.15
N ILE A 273 -1.92 -13.17 14.47
CA ILE A 273 -2.32 -12.79 15.83
C ILE A 273 -3.52 -13.63 16.28
N ARG A 274 -4.58 -13.70 15.47
CA ARG A 274 -5.81 -14.45 15.79
C ARG A 274 -5.56 -15.96 15.89
N GLU A 275 -4.70 -16.54 15.06
CA GLU A 275 -4.41 -17.98 15.10
C GLU A 275 -3.78 -18.40 16.43
N HIS A 276 -2.92 -17.54 17.01
CA HIS A 276 -2.23 -17.79 18.27
C HIS A 276 -3.01 -17.34 19.53
N GLN A 277 -4.16 -16.69 19.37
CA GLN A 277 -5.03 -16.32 20.49
C GLN A 277 -5.81 -17.53 21.02
N THR A 278 -5.83 -17.71 22.35
CA THR A 278 -6.54 -18.80 23.03
C THR A 278 -8.04 -18.56 23.19
N ASN A 279 -8.47 -17.31 23.39
CA ASN A 279 -9.86 -16.93 23.66
C ASN A 279 -10.48 -16.12 22.50
N ARG A 280 -10.06 -16.41 21.27
CA ARG A 280 -10.58 -15.71 20.08
C ARG A 280 -12.03 -16.09 19.81
N ARG A 281 -12.75 -15.17 19.18
CA ARG A 281 -14.06 -15.47 18.60
C ARG A 281 -13.89 -16.25 17.30
N PRO A 282 -14.60 -17.38 17.09
CA PRO A 282 -14.55 -18.13 15.83
C PRO A 282 -14.97 -17.27 14.63
N GLU A 283 -15.96 -16.39 14.80
CA GLU A 283 -16.42 -15.44 13.78
C GLU A 283 -15.28 -14.58 13.23
N ASP A 284 -14.50 -13.99 14.15
CA ASP A 284 -13.42 -13.06 13.81
C ASP A 284 -12.33 -13.78 12.99
N LEU A 285 -11.98 -15.01 13.35
CA LEU A 285 -11.01 -15.80 12.58
C LEU A 285 -11.57 -16.19 11.20
N ALA A 286 -12.84 -16.61 11.14
CA ALA A 286 -13.49 -17.00 9.90
C ALA A 286 -13.54 -15.84 8.91
N GLN A 287 -13.90 -14.65 9.37
CA GLN A 287 -13.95 -13.44 8.56
C GLN A 287 -12.55 -13.00 8.08
N THR A 288 -11.52 -13.10 8.92
CA THR A 288 -10.12 -12.84 8.47
C THR A 288 -9.69 -13.82 7.39
N CYS A 289 -9.96 -15.11 7.57
CA CYS A 289 -9.65 -16.13 6.57
C CYS A 289 -10.43 -15.87 5.27
N HIS A 290 -11.69 -15.44 5.36
CA HIS A 290 -12.48 -15.09 4.18
C HIS A 290 -11.91 -13.86 3.44
N ALA A 291 -11.53 -12.80 4.17
CA ALA A 291 -10.88 -11.63 3.57
C ALA A 291 -9.56 -12.01 2.87
N LEU A 292 -8.72 -12.86 3.49
CA LEU A 292 -7.51 -13.38 2.86
C LEU A 292 -7.82 -14.23 1.61
N ALA A 293 -8.86 -15.06 1.66
CA ALA A 293 -9.28 -15.87 0.53
C ALA A 293 -9.68 -14.97 -0.67
N MET A 294 -10.48 -13.93 -0.41
CA MET A 294 -10.86 -12.93 -1.41
C MET A 294 -9.66 -12.16 -1.95
N LEU A 295 -8.71 -11.77 -1.09
CA LEU A 295 -7.49 -11.08 -1.51
C LEU A 295 -6.67 -11.92 -2.50
N TYR A 296 -6.40 -13.19 -2.16
CA TYR A 296 -5.65 -14.08 -3.05
C TYR A 296 -6.41 -14.41 -4.34
N PHE A 297 -7.74 -14.44 -4.28
CA PHE A 297 -8.57 -14.57 -5.48
C PHE A 297 -8.44 -13.35 -6.40
N VAL A 298 -8.46 -12.13 -5.86
CA VAL A 298 -8.23 -10.88 -6.60
C VAL A 298 -6.85 -10.86 -7.24
N PHE A 299 -5.85 -11.48 -6.62
CA PHE A 299 -4.49 -11.63 -7.17
C PHE A 299 -4.30 -12.85 -8.07
N HIS A 300 -5.37 -13.57 -8.41
CA HIS A 300 -5.35 -14.78 -9.23
C HIS A 300 -4.51 -15.94 -8.66
N ASP A 301 -4.20 -15.92 -7.35
CA ASP A 301 -3.62 -17.06 -6.63
C ASP A 301 -4.75 -17.97 -6.11
N ILE A 302 -5.36 -18.70 -7.05
CA ILE A 302 -6.51 -19.58 -6.77
C ILE A 302 -6.15 -20.68 -5.76
N LYS A 303 -4.88 -21.09 -5.69
CA LYS A 303 -4.43 -22.10 -4.73
C LYS A 303 -4.55 -21.58 -3.31
N ARG A 304 -4.01 -20.39 -3.03
CA ARG A 304 -4.13 -19.77 -1.69
C ARG A 304 -5.55 -19.33 -1.39
N ALA A 305 -6.29 -18.84 -2.39
CA ALA A 305 -7.70 -18.50 -2.22
C ALA A 305 -8.51 -19.69 -1.69
N LYS A 306 -8.37 -20.88 -2.29
CA LYS A 306 -9.03 -22.11 -1.83
C LYS A 306 -8.53 -22.58 -0.47
N GLU A 307 -7.26 -22.40 -0.16
CA GLU A 307 -6.69 -22.74 1.15
C GLU A 307 -7.35 -21.92 2.26
N TYR A 308 -7.33 -20.59 2.14
CA TYR A 308 -7.94 -19.70 3.12
C TYR A 308 -9.46 -19.80 3.15
N GLY A 309 -10.11 -20.07 2.01
CA GLY A 309 -11.55 -20.34 1.98
C GLY A 309 -11.94 -21.58 2.79
N ARG A 310 -11.15 -22.66 2.73
CA ARG A 310 -11.35 -23.84 3.59
C ARG A 310 -11.11 -23.51 5.08
N LYS A 311 -10.06 -22.74 5.39
CA LYS A 311 -9.81 -22.28 6.77
C LYS A 311 -10.97 -21.45 7.31
N ALA A 312 -11.58 -20.61 6.47
CA ALA A 312 -12.75 -19.82 6.83
C ALA A 312 -13.96 -20.70 7.16
N ILE A 313 -14.22 -21.73 6.34
CA ILE A 313 -15.31 -22.70 6.59
C ILE A 313 -15.11 -23.42 7.93
N VAL A 314 -13.92 -23.97 8.16
CA VAL A 314 -13.61 -24.68 9.42
C VAL A 314 -13.75 -23.75 10.63
N ALA A 315 -13.32 -22.50 10.52
CA ALA A 315 -13.49 -21.51 11.60
C ALA A 315 -14.97 -21.10 11.78
N SER A 316 -15.79 -21.19 10.74
CA SER A 316 -17.22 -20.86 10.79
C SER A 316 -18.12 -21.99 11.29
N ASP A 317 -17.61 -23.23 11.44
CA ASP A 317 -18.42 -24.40 11.84
C ASP A 317 -19.11 -24.20 13.22
N GLU A 318 -18.51 -23.38 14.10
CA GLU A 318 -19.06 -23.05 15.42
C GLU A 318 -19.98 -21.80 15.40
N VAL A 319 -20.05 -21.11 14.27
CA VAL A 319 -20.76 -19.83 14.09
C VAL A 319 -22.17 -20.08 13.57
N LYS A 320 -23.17 -19.54 14.28
CA LYS A 320 -24.59 -19.60 13.86
C LYS A 320 -24.95 -18.40 12.98
N ASP A 321 -24.31 -18.31 11.82
CA ASP A 321 -24.61 -17.31 10.79
C ASP A 321 -24.80 -17.99 9.44
N ASP A 322 -26.07 -18.19 9.08
CA ASP A 322 -26.47 -18.86 7.85
C ASP A 322 -26.10 -18.04 6.60
N ASP A 323 -26.07 -16.71 6.69
CA ASP A 323 -25.80 -15.85 5.54
C ASP A 323 -24.30 -15.76 5.28
N PHE A 324 -23.48 -15.68 6.33
CA PHE A 324 -22.03 -15.80 6.21
C PHE A 324 -21.62 -17.17 5.64
N SER A 325 -22.24 -18.25 6.12
CA SER A 325 -21.99 -19.61 5.62
C SER A 325 -22.34 -19.75 4.13
N LYS A 326 -23.45 -19.15 3.68
CA LYS A 326 -23.81 -19.10 2.24
C LYS A 326 -22.76 -18.33 1.44
N SER A 327 -22.33 -17.18 1.94
CA SER A 327 -21.30 -16.35 1.28
C SER A 327 -20.00 -17.13 1.06
N LEU A 328 -19.54 -17.90 2.05
CA LEU A 328 -18.37 -18.77 1.92
C LEU A 328 -18.54 -19.85 0.85
N VAL A 329 -19.72 -20.50 0.81
CA VAL A 329 -20.03 -21.54 -0.20
C VAL A 329 -20.09 -20.94 -1.61
N GLU A 330 -20.69 -19.77 -1.77
CA GLU A 330 -20.75 -19.05 -3.05
C GLU A 330 -19.34 -18.65 -3.52
N PHE A 331 -18.53 -18.10 -2.63
CA PHE A 331 -17.13 -17.77 -2.91
C PHE A 331 -16.31 -19.01 -3.30
N MET A 332 -16.50 -20.15 -2.64
CA MET A 332 -15.80 -21.38 -3.01
C MET A 332 -16.22 -21.90 -4.39
N LYS A 333 -17.50 -21.79 -4.76
CA LYS A 333 -17.97 -22.11 -6.13
C LYS A 333 -17.32 -21.18 -7.17
N LEU A 334 -17.17 -19.90 -6.84
CA LEU A 334 -16.47 -18.93 -7.69
C LEU A 334 -15.02 -19.36 -7.95
N CYS A 335 -14.30 -19.76 -6.91
CA CYS A 335 -12.93 -20.27 -7.01
C CYS A 335 -12.82 -21.53 -7.87
N GLU A 336 -13.82 -22.42 -7.84
CA GLU A 336 -13.87 -23.61 -8.71
C GLU A 336 -14.12 -23.23 -10.18
N LYS A 337 -15.04 -22.29 -10.46
CA LYS A 337 -15.32 -21.82 -11.83
C LYS A 337 -14.07 -21.22 -12.48
N GLN A 338 -13.34 -20.36 -11.77
CA GLN A 338 -12.16 -19.69 -12.31
C GLN A 338 -10.93 -20.61 -12.40
N GLY A 339 -10.79 -21.56 -11.47
CA GLY A 339 -9.71 -22.56 -11.52
C GLY A 339 -9.84 -23.58 -12.66
N ALA A 340 -11.03 -23.73 -13.27
CA ALA A 340 -11.26 -24.60 -14.42
C ALA A 340 -10.96 -23.93 -15.78
N GLN A 341 -10.71 -22.61 -15.79
CA GLN A 341 -10.41 -21.82 -17.00
C GLN A 341 -8.90 -21.64 -17.24
N ILE A 342 -8.06 -22.07 -16.29
CA ILE A 342 -6.59 -22.06 -16.32
C ILE A 342 -6.12 -23.49 -16.56
#